data_AF-A0A8J1Y1N4-F1
#
_entry.id   AF-A0A8J1Y1N4-F1
#
_cell.length_a   1.000
_cell.length_b   1.000
_cell.length_c   1.000
_cell.angle_alpha   90.00
_cell.angle_beta   90.00
_cell.angle_gamma   90.00
#
_symmetry.space_group_name_H-M   'P 1'
#
loop_
_entity.id
_entity.type
_entity.pdbx_description
1 polymer ?
#
loop_
_entity_poly.entity_id
_entity_poly.type
_entity_poly.pdbx_seq_one_letter_code
_entity_poly.pdbx_strand_id
1 'polypeptide(L)'
;MGANHSLPRQAGKKVAWRKFNKMRQTNQYCQNKNINGNGNCYCFEQNVQILKINAIIEKKLTEVEECSAVLKYKTPHLRASATLEVPPVPSGETWQIGWIQACTHMEFVNTYGSEGCSSWEFPELTSGAYKMISDSDGKTFPWYGSRNELTTLEGPIQDYKVITVSMNDNFHPHVTWTVPYKTDMNGPPGLTHIHRQQSFYTWLVAKRVNTGQYFILKTIEWSLGLEIAVSPERPLGSRATVLTGADPGQPVILDNNILIPLYALTAPNANNAQMLIWKPTVGEWKIIVPPVKTRSSVANQTRDTACSA
;
A
#
# COMPACT_ATOMS: atom_id res chain seq x y z
N MET A 1 19.53 -53.66 41.99
CA MET A 1 18.85 -54.30 40.86
C MET A 1 18.22 -53.20 40.02
N GLY A 2 18.69 -53.07 38.77
CA GLY A 2 18.07 -52.43 37.60
C GLY A 2 17.82 -50.91 37.64
N ALA A 3 18.14 -50.10 36.65
CA ALA A 3 19.08 -50.13 35.53
C ALA A 3 19.07 -48.68 34.99
N ASN A 4 20.24 -48.04 34.95
CA ASN A 4 20.45 -46.77 34.25
C ASN A 4 20.37 -46.99 32.74
N HIS A 5 19.48 -46.28 32.05
CA HIS A 5 19.56 -46.13 30.59
C HIS A 5 20.00 -44.73 30.21
N SER A 6 21.31 -44.59 30.10
CA SER A 6 22.01 -43.56 29.35
C SER A 6 21.79 -43.74 27.85
N LEU A 7 21.30 -42.71 27.17
CA LEU A 7 21.27 -42.64 25.71
C LEU A 7 22.65 -42.19 25.16
N PRO A 8 23.11 -42.75 24.02
CA PRO A 8 24.47 -42.56 23.55
C PRO A 8 24.68 -41.24 22.78
N ARG A 9 25.82 -40.59 23.04
CA ARG A 9 26.41 -39.58 22.14
C ARG A 9 26.88 -40.27 20.86
N GLN A 10 26.36 -39.84 19.72
CA GLN A 10 26.99 -40.10 18.42
C GLN A 10 27.48 -38.79 17.80
N ALA A 11 28.80 -38.69 17.69
CA ALA A 11 29.49 -37.75 16.82
C ALA A 11 29.39 -38.26 15.37
N GLY A 12 29.02 -37.39 14.43
CA GLY A 12 28.86 -37.78 13.04
C GLY A 12 28.79 -36.61 12.06
N LYS A 13 29.95 -36.28 11.49
CA LYS A 13 30.19 -35.78 10.12
C LYS A 13 29.70 -34.38 9.74
N LYS A 14 30.69 -33.47 9.65
CA LYS A 14 30.69 -32.29 8.78
C LYS A 14 30.33 -32.70 7.34
N VAL A 15 29.27 -32.14 6.80
CA VAL A 15 28.98 -32.18 5.36
C VAL A 15 29.11 -30.76 4.81
N ALA A 16 30.17 -30.55 4.04
CA ALA A 16 30.36 -29.35 3.23
C ALA A 16 29.31 -29.34 2.12
N TRP A 17 28.46 -28.32 2.09
CA TRP A 17 27.59 -28.06 0.95
C TRP A 17 28.13 -26.89 0.12
N ARG A 18 28.55 -27.29 -1.08
CA ARG A 18 29.01 -26.46 -2.19
C ARG A 18 27.92 -25.48 -2.64
N LYS A 19 28.40 -24.35 -3.18
CA LYS A 19 27.72 -23.40 -4.06
C LYS A 19 26.44 -23.97 -4.70
N PHE A 20 25.29 -23.38 -4.39
CA PHE A 20 24.07 -23.60 -5.16
C PHE A 20 23.52 -22.29 -5.73
N ASN A 21 23.22 -22.42 -7.01
CA ASN A 21 22.82 -21.44 -8.00
C ASN A 21 21.74 -20.45 -7.56
N LYS A 22 21.98 -19.19 -7.92
CA LYS A 22 20.99 -18.12 -8.11
C LYS A 22 19.90 -18.63 -9.07
N MET A 23 18.81 -19.16 -8.54
CA MET A 23 17.63 -19.50 -9.33
C MET A 23 16.89 -18.19 -9.63
N ARG A 24 17.09 -17.66 -10.85
CA ARG A 24 16.30 -16.55 -11.39
C ARG A 24 14.86 -17.04 -11.49
N GLN A 25 13.95 -16.47 -10.69
CA GLN A 25 12.52 -16.55 -10.99
C GLN A 25 12.29 -15.81 -12.29
N THR A 26 12.12 -16.55 -13.38
CA THR A 26 11.76 -16.02 -14.68
C THR A 26 10.31 -15.53 -14.61
N ASN A 27 10.13 -14.21 -14.66
CA ASN A 27 8.86 -13.60 -15.03
C ASN A 27 8.39 -14.23 -16.35
N GLN A 28 7.26 -14.93 -16.32
CA GLN A 28 6.74 -15.72 -17.44
C GLN A 28 6.09 -14.87 -18.54
N TYR A 29 6.52 -13.62 -18.72
CA TYR A 29 5.93 -12.63 -19.65
C TYR A 29 6.86 -12.17 -20.79
N CYS A 30 8.07 -12.72 -20.92
CA CYS A 30 8.98 -12.37 -22.03
C CYS A 30 8.71 -13.24 -23.27
N GLN A 31 7.73 -12.87 -24.11
CA GLN A 31 7.57 -13.50 -25.44
C GLN A 31 8.07 -12.65 -26.63
N ASN A 32 8.51 -11.41 -26.43
CA ASN A 32 9.09 -10.61 -27.53
C ASN A 32 10.56 -10.29 -27.26
N LYS A 33 11.45 -11.02 -27.94
CA LYS A 33 12.90 -10.76 -27.93
C LYS A 33 13.20 -9.58 -28.86
N ASN A 34 13.63 -8.44 -28.31
CA ASN A 34 14.25 -7.39 -29.13
C ASN A 34 15.68 -7.82 -29.45
N ILE A 35 15.94 -8.11 -30.72
CA ILE A 35 17.26 -8.47 -31.23
C ILE A 35 17.97 -7.16 -31.57
N ASN A 36 19.10 -6.88 -30.92
CA ASN A 36 19.92 -5.73 -31.30
C ASN A 36 20.68 -6.00 -32.62
N GLY A 37 21.28 -4.96 -33.22
CA GLY A 37 22.03 -5.08 -34.50
C GLY A 37 23.18 -6.09 -34.52
N ASN A 38 23.55 -6.67 -33.36
CA ASN A 38 24.56 -7.72 -33.20
C ASN A 38 23.97 -9.12 -32.94
N GLY A 39 22.65 -9.31 -33.10
CA GLY A 39 22.01 -10.62 -32.92
C GLY A 39 21.75 -11.04 -31.47
N ASN A 40 22.04 -10.19 -30.49
CA ASN A 40 21.81 -10.49 -29.08
C ASN A 40 20.41 -10.05 -28.63
N CYS A 41 19.73 -10.94 -27.89
CA CYS A 41 18.46 -10.64 -27.23
C CYS A 41 18.69 -9.63 -26.11
N TYR A 42 18.21 -8.40 -26.31
CA TYR A 42 18.29 -7.33 -25.33
C TYR A 42 16.96 -7.21 -24.57
N CYS A 43 17.01 -7.50 -23.27
CA CYS A 43 15.87 -7.33 -22.36
C CYS A 43 16.24 -6.25 -21.35
N PHE A 44 15.77 -5.01 -21.56
CA PHE A 44 16.00 -3.87 -20.66
C PHE A 44 15.72 -4.27 -19.21
N GLU A 45 14.56 -4.89 -18.97
CA GLU A 45 14.08 -5.30 -17.65
C GLU A 45 15.00 -6.28 -16.92
N GLN A 46 15.73 -7.13 -17.66
CA GLN A 46 16.63 -8.14 -17.07
C GLN A 46 17.99 -7.54 -16.69
N ASN A 47 18.30 -6.35 -17.20
CA ASN A 47 19.57 -5.67 -16.99
C ASN A 47 19.44 -4.45 -16.06
N VAL A 48 18.24 -4.13 -15.55
CA VAL A 48 18.08 -3.17 -14.46
C VAL A 48 18.63 -3.78 -13.17
N GLN A 49 19.59 -3.10 -12.54
CA GLN A 49 20.21 -3.54 -11.29
C GLN A 49 19.81 -2.62 -10.14
N ILE A 50 19.33 -3.19 -9.04
CA ILE A 50 19.10 -2.44 -7.79
C ILE A 50 20.45 -2.34 -7.06
N LEU A 51 21.03 -1.14 -7.04
CA LEU A 51 22.28 -0.87 -6.32
C LEU A 51 22.04 -0.71 -4.82
N LYS A 52 20.93 -0.06 -4.46
CA LYS A 52 20.52 0.18 -3.07
C LYS A 52 19.00 0.20 -3.00
N ILE A 53 18.44 -0.39 -1.95
CA ILE A 53 17.04 -0.25 -1.58
C ILE A 53 16.93 -0.05 -0.08
N ASN A 54 16.05 0.85 0.34
CA ASN A 54 15.76 1.13 1.74
C ASN A 54 14.27 1.32 1.93
N ALA A 55 13.73 0.80 3.04
CA ALA A 55 12.36 0.99 3.45
C ALA A 55 12.34 1.21 4.97
N ILE A 56 11.67 2.25 5.44
CA ILE A 56 11.64 2.61 6.86
C ILE A 56 10.32 3.28 7.22
N ILE A 57 9.85 3.05 8.44
CA ILE A 57 8.86 3.90 9.11
C ILE A 57 9.61 4.71 10.17
N GLU A 58 9.48 6.03 10.11
CA GLU A 58 10.15 6.92 11.06
C GLU A 58 9.82 6.53 12.52
N LYS A 59 10.85 6.44 13.35
CA LYS A 59 10.70 6.17 14.79
C LYS A 59 10.26 7.44 15.53
N LYS A 60 9.00 7.79 15.38
CA LYS A 60 8.40 9.01 15.91
C LYS A 60 7.00 8.69 16.43
N LEU A 61 6.54 9.45 17.44
CA LEU A 61 5.14 9.39 17.85
C LEU A 61 4.24 10.05 16.80
N THR A 62 3.02 9.53 16.67
CA THR A 62 1.93 10.22 15.97
C THR A 62 1.69 11.56 16.62
N GLU A 63 1.62 12.62 15.83
CA GLU A 63 1.28 13.96 16.28
C GLU A 63 -0.23 14.10 16.32
N VAL A 64 -0.77 14.75 17.35
CA VAL A 64 -2.20 15.07 17.46
C VAL A 64 -2.40 16.56 17.63
N GLU A 65 -3.41 17.12 16.95
CA GLU A 65 -3.80 18.52 17.02
C GLU A 65 -5.31 18.60 17.25
N GLU A 66 -5.71 19.18 18.38
CA GLU A 66 -7.12 19.37 18.73
C GLU A 66 -7.62 20.72 18.22
N CYS A 67 -8.48 20.71 17.19
CA CYS A 67 -9.18 21.89 16.70
C CYS A 67 -10.61 21.93 17.25
N SER A 68 -11.31 23.06 17.18
CA SER A 68 -12.69 23.16 17.68
C SER A 68 -13.66 22.17 17.03
N ALA A 69 -13.51 21.89 15.73
CA ALA A 69 -14.41 21.01 14.97
C ALA A 69 -13.92 19.55 14.86
N VAL A 70 -12.60 19.34 14.88
CA VAL A 70 -11.99 18.03 14.57
C VAL A 70 -10.75 17.76 15.42
N LEU A 71 -10.45 16.49 15.62
CA LEU A 71 -9.12 15.99 15.95
C LEU A 71 -8.36 15.72 14.66
N LYS A 72 -7.20 16.34 14.48
CA LYS A 72 -6.26 15.97 13.42
C LYS A 72 -5.17 15.10 14.03
N TYR A 73 -4.67 14.14 13.27
CA TYR A 73 -3.46 13.44 13.65
C TYR A 73 -2.59 13.16 12.44
N LYS A 74 -1.27 13.12 12.65
CA LYS A 74 -0.28 12.86 11.61
C LYS A 74 0.60 11.69 12.02
N THR A 75 0.56 10.60 11.27
CA THR A 75 1.40 9.42 11.54
C THR A 75 2.84 9.68 11.10
N PRO A 76 3.82 8.90 11.61
CA PRO A 76 5.18 8.94 11.11
C PRO A 76 5.23 8.66 9.61
N HIS A 77 6.27 9.18 8.95
CA HIS A 77 6.43 8.95 7.52
C HIS A 77 6.89 7.52 7.22
N LEU A 78 6.23 6.89 6.25
CA LEU A 78 6.65 5.66 5.61
C LEU A 78 7.45 6.04 4.37
N ARG A 79 8.70 5.61 4.30
CA ARG A 79 9.63 5.99 3.22
C ARG A 79 10.20 4.75 2.56
N ALA A 80 10.17 4.73 1.24
CA ALA A 80 10.98 3.82 0.45
C ALA A 80 11.86 4.60 -0.53
N SER A 81 13.07 4.11 -0.76
CA SER A 81 13.94 4.63 -1.81
C SER A 81 14.74 3.50 -2.45
N ALA A 82 15.00 3.66 -3.75
CA ALA A 82 15.81 2.73 -4.51
C ALA A 82 16.73 3.50 -5.45
N THR A 83 18.00 3.13 -5.44
CA THR A 83 18.98 3.58 -6.43
C THR A 83 19.23 2.42 -7.38
N LEU A 84 19.05 2.67 -8.67
CA LEU A 84 19.16 1.66 -9.71
C LEU A 84 20.20 2.06 -10.74
N GLU A 85 20.93 1.08 -11.26
CA GLU A 85 21.63 1.20 -12.52
C GLU A 85 20.71 0.65 -13.62
N VAL A 86 20.35 1.50 -14.57
CA VAL A 86 19.47 1.17 -15.70
C VAL A 86 20.30 1.06 -16.97
N PRO A 87 20.00 0.09 -17.84
CA PRO A 87 20.79 -0.13 -19.03
C PRO A 87 20.38 0.84 -20.16
N PRO A 88 21.10 0.87 -21.28
CA PRO A 88 20.77 1.69 -22.45
C PRO A 88 19.31 1.53 -22.90
N VAL A 89 18.69 2.61 -23.39
CA VAL A 89 17.29 2.58 -23.89
C VAL A 89 17.31 2.75 -25.40
N PRO A 90 16.82 1.79 -26.19
CA PRO A 90 16.75 1.92 -27.64
C PRO A 90 15.90 3.11 -28.10
N SER A 91 16.19 3.65 -29.28
CA SER A 91 15.36 4.70 -29.89
C SER A 91 13.90 4.24 -30.04
N GLY A 92 12.96 5.10 -29.68
CA GLY A 92 11.53 4.82 -29.76
C GLY A 92 10.95 4.01 -28.59
N GLU A 93 11.79 3.56 -27.64
CA GLU A 93 11.32 2.99 -26.38
C GLU A 93 11.23 4.05 -25.29
N THR A 94 10.14 4.00 -24.51
CA THR A 94 9.97 4.79 -23.30
C THR A 94 9.74 3.86 -22.12
N TRP A 95 10.53 4.04 -21.08
CA TRP A 95 10.44 3.27 -19.84
C TRP A 95 10.11 4.18 -18.67
N GLN A 96 9.27 3.68 -17.78
CA GLN A 96 8.94 4.33 -16.51
C GLN A 96 9.41 3.43 -15.38
N ILE A 97 10.15 3.97 -14.43
CA ILE A 97 10.60 3.24 -13.25
C ILE A 97 10.13 4.00 -12.02
N GLY A 98 9.38 3.34 -11.13
CA GLY A 98 8.81 4.00 -9.98
C GLY A 98 8.09 3.08 -9.01
N TRP A 99 7.38 3.70 -8.07
CA TRP A 99 6.67 3.02 -6.99
C TRP A 99 5.17 2.87 -7.29
N ILE A 100 4.66 1.66 -7.07
CA ILE A 100 3.22 1.35 -7.04
C ILE A 100 2.91 0.90 -5.61
N GLN A 101 1.84 1.41 -4.99
CA GLN A 101 1.37 0.96 -3.68
C GLN A 101 -0.08 0.49 -3.78
N ALA A 102 -0.43 -0.53 -3.02
CA ALA A 102 -1.82 -0.97 -2.85
C ALA A 102 -2.10 -1.34 -1.39
N CYS A 103 -3.26 -0.89 -0.90
CA CYS A 103 -3.76 -1.24 0.42
C CYS A 103 -4.35 -2.65 0.39
N THR A 104 -3.83 -3.56 1.22
CA THR A 104 -4.29 -4.96 1.33
C THR A 104 -5.30 -5.15 2.44
N HIS A 105 -5.26 -4.28 3.46
CA HIS A 105 -6.14 -4.33 4.60
C HIS A 105 -6.34 -2.92 5.17
N MET A 106 -7.57 -2.59 5.54
CA MET A 106 -7.91 -1.35 6.21
C MET A 106 -9.00 -1.54 7.26
N GLU A 107 -8.63 -1.20 8.48
CA GLU A 107 -9.53 -0.86 9.58
C GLU A 107 -9.22 0.60 9.95
N PHE A 108 -10.23 1.45 9.89
CA PHE A 108 -10.14 2.82 10.37
C PHE A 108 -11.48 3.19 11.00
N VAL A 109 -11.55 3.03 12.33
CA VAL A 109 -12.76 3.09 13.14
C VAL A 109 -12.65 4.21 14.16
N ASN A 110 -13.66 5.07 14.22
CA ASN A 110 -13.80 6.12 15.24
C ASN A 110 -15.02 5.80 16.10
N THR A 111 -14.84 5.66 17.41
CA THR A 111 -15.91 5.29 18.36
C THR A 111 -16.42 6.52 19.09
N TYR A 112 -17.75 6.65 19.17
CA TYR A 112 -18.44 7.79 19.78
C TYR A 112 -19.21 7.36 21.04
N GLY A 113 -18.47 6.93 22.07
CA GLY A 113 -19.04 6.43 23.32
C GLY A 113 -20.04 5.30 23.08
N SER A 114 -21.22 5.41 23.69
CA SER A 114 -22.31 4.45 23.52
C SER A 114 -23.18 4.70 22.29
N GLU A 115 -22.95 5.76 21.50
CA GLU A 115 -23.77 6.08 20.33
C GLU A 115 -23.48 5.15 19.14
N GLY A 116 -22.24 4.69 19.00
CA GLY A 116 -21.80 3.81 17.92
C GLY A 116 -20.42 4.18 17.40
N CYS A 117 -20.11 3.79 16.16
CA CYS A 117 -18.85 4.09 15.51
C CYS A 117 -19.02 4.53 14.06
N SER A 118 -18.04 5.28 13.56
CA SER A 118 -17.84 5.48 12.13
C SER A 118 -16.65 4.65 11.65
N SER A 119 -16.72 4.16 10.42
CA SER A 119 -15.62 3.40 9.80
C SER A 119 -15.39 3.84 8.36
N TRP A 120 -14.13 4.08 8.01
CA TRP A 120 -13.73 4.10 6.61
C TRP A 120 -13.51 2.66 6.14
N GLU A 121 -14.10 2.31 5.01
CA GLU A 121 -14.09 0.95 4.47
C GLU A 121 -13.89 0.95 2.96
N PHE A 122 -13.33 -0.15 2.44
CA PHE A 122 -13.33 -0.44 1.01
C PHE A 122 -14.38 -1.53 0.74
N PRO A 123 -15.52 -1.23 0.09
CA PRO A 123 -16.56 -2.22 -0.21
C PRO A 123 -16.00 -3.47 -0.88
N GLU A 124 -15.03 -3.31 -1.78
CA GLU A 124 -14.44 -4.40 -2.55
C GLU A 124 -13.46 -5.26 -1.74
N LEU A 125 -12.80 -4.71 -0.71
CA LEU A 125 -12.04 -5.53 0.24
C LEU A 125 -12.98 -6.25 1.22
N THR A 126 -13.97 -5.54 1.76
CA THR A 126 -14.92 -6.09 2.72
C THR A 126 -15.74 -7.25 2.13
N SER A 127 -16.13 -7.13 0.85
CA SER A 127 -16.83 -8.21 0.12
C SER A 127 -15.92 -9.33 -0.36
N GLY A 128 -14.59 -9.15 -0.28
CA GLY A 128 -13.60 -10.07 -0.84
C GLY A 128 -13.52 -10.06 -2.36
N ALA A 129 -14.20 -9.13 -3.03
CA ALA A 129 -14.15 -8.98 -4.49
C ALA A 129 -12.71 -8.71 -4.95
N TYR A 130 -11.99 -7.85 -4.23
CA TYR A 130 -10.58 -7.53 -4.47
C TYR A 130 -9.72 -7.89 -3.26
N LYS A 131 -8.47 -8.27 -3.52
CA LYS A 131 -7.47 -8.55 -2.48
C LYS A 131 -6.70 -7.31 -2.05
N MET A 132 -6.75 -6.24 -2.84
CA MET A 132 -6.07 -4.98 -2.59
C MET A 132 -6.66 -3.86 -3.45
N ILE A 133 -6.51 -2.62 -2.99
CA ILE A 133 -6.96 -1.40 -3.65
C ILE A 133 -5.73 -0.55 -4.02
N SER A 134 -5.68 -0.04 -5.26
CA SER A 134 -4.61 0.85 -5.72
C SER A 134 -4.51 2.09 -4.83
N ASP A 135 -3.31 2.46 -4.40
CA ASP A 135 -3.06 3.71 -3.66
C ASP A 135 -2.36 4.76 -4.54
N SER A 136 -2.76 4.77 -5.82
CA SER A 136 -2.31 5.74 -6.82
C SER A 136 -2.69 7.18 -6.46
N ASP A 137 -1.95 8.15 -6.99
CA ASP A 137 -2.27 9.59 -6.89
C ASP A 137 -3.59 9.99 -7.60
N GLY A 138 -4.21 9.06 -8.33
CA GLY A 138 -5.48 9.25 -9.04
C GLY A 138 -5.32 9.97 -10.39
N LYS A 139 -4.12 10.35 -10.78
CA LYS A 139 -3.81 11.10 -12.02
C LYS A 139 -2.93 10.29 -12.96
N THR A 140 -1.86 9.70 -12.43
CA THR A 140 -0.87 8.93 -13.18
C THR A 140 -0.91 7.45 -12.79
N PHE A 141 -2.05 6.79 -13.01
CA PHE A 141 -2.15 5.37 -12.69
C PHE A 141 -1.06 4.55 -13.40
N PRO A 142 -0.46 3.56 -12.71
CA PRO A 142 -0.73 3.11 -11.34
C PRO A 142 0.24 3.69 -10.29
N TRP A 143 0.96 4.75 -10.63
CA TRP A 143 2.05 5.26 -9.81
C TRP A 143 1.54 5.92 -8.53
N TYR A 144 2.24 5.67 -7.42
CA TYR A 144 1.95 6.31 -6.14
C TYR A 144 2.07 7.84 -6.22
N GLY A 145 3.01 8.33 -7.04
CA GLY A 145 3.19 9.74 -7.34
C GLY A 145 4.01 9.94 -8.61
N SER A 146 4.21 11.20 -8.98
CA SER A 146 4.82 11.61 -10.25
C SER A 146 6.08 12.47 -10.10
N ARG A 147 6.53 12.75 -8.87
CA ARG A 147 7.69 13.61 -8.63
C ARG A 147 8.96 12.79 -8.44
N ASN A 148 9.24 12.40 -7.20
CA ASN A 148 10.41 11.60 -6.87
C ASN A 148 10.08 10.10 -6.96
N GLU A 149 8.80 9.77 -7.02
CA GLU A 149 8.27 8.42 -6.99
C GLU A 149 8.45 7.70 -8.34
N LEU A 150 8.68 8.46 -9.41
CA LEU A 150 8.68 8.00 -10.79
C LEU A 150 9.77 8.70 -11.60
N THR A 151 10.49 7.94 -12.41
CA THR A 151 11.41 8.45 -13.44
C THR A 151 10.98 7.92 -14.80
N THR A 152 10.97 8.79 -15.81
CA THR A 152 10.74 8.42 -17.22
C THR A 152 12.06 8.48 -17.98
N LEU A 153 12.35 7.42 -18.73
CA LEU A 153 13.52 7.26 -19.58
C LEU A 153 13.05 7.17 -21.03
N GLU A 154 13.39 8.18 -21.83
CA GLU A 154 13.08 8.22 -23.26
C GLU A 154 14.35 7.89 -24.06
N GLY A 155 14.26 6.87 -24.92
CA GLY A 155 15.34 6.51 -25.80
C GLY A 155 15.50 7.51 -26.97
N PRO A 156 16.70 7.57 -27.58
CA PRO A 156 17.85 6.73 -27.31
C PRO A 156 18.68 7.17 -26.08
N ILE A 157 19.06 6.21 -25.24
CA ILE A 157 20.05 6.37 -24.18
C ILE A 157 21.15 5.34 -24.46
N GLN A 158 22.39 5.80 -24.61
CA GLN A 158 23.51 4.95 -25.06
C GLN A 158 24.24 4.26 -23.91
N ASP A 159 24.33 4.93 -22.75
CA ASP A 159 25.08 4.46 -21.60
C ASP A 159 24.16 3.98 -20.47
N TYR A 160 24.72 3.17 -19.57
CA TYR A 160 24.08 2.89 -18.29
C TYR A 160 23.88 4.18 -17.52
N LYS A 161 22.72 4.32 -16.85
CA LYS A 161 22.41 5.48 -16.01
C LYS A 161 22.15 5.03 -14.58
N VAL A 162 22.59 5.83 -13.62
CA VAL A 162 22.17 5.68 -12.23
C VAL A 162 20.99 6.61 -11.97
N ILE A 163 19.88 6.04 -11.52
CA ILE A 163 18.67 6.79 -11.14
C ILE A 163 18.32 6.50 -9.69
N THR A 164 17.60 7.42 -9.06
CA THR A 164 17.02 7.20 -7.72
C THR A 164 15.55 7.58 -7.75
N VAL A 165 14.72 6.67 -7.25
CA VAL A 165 13.29 6.93 -7.01
C VAL A 165 12.98 6.73 -5.55
N SER A 166 12.10 7.57 -5.00
CA SER A 166 11.70 7.53 -3.60
C SER A 166 10.24 7.91 -3.44
N MET A 167 9.57 7.26 -2.50
CA MET A 167 8.23 7.64 -2.07
C MET A 167 8.21 8.00 -0.58
N ASN A 168 7.25 8.84 -0.23
CA ASN A 168 7.03 9.30 1.12
C ASN A 168 5.53 9.35 1.38
N ASP A 169 5.07 8.56 2.34
CA ASP A 169 3.66 8.43 2.70
C ASP A 169 3.46 8.74 4.19
N ASN A 170 2.28 9.20 4.55
CA ASN A 170 1.81 9.31 5.93
C ASN A 170 0.29 9.55 5.94
N PHE A 171 -0.38 9.09 7.00
CA PHE A 171 -1.78 9.44 7.20
C PHE A 171 -1.89 10.80 7.90
N HIS A 172 -2.80 11.63 7.40
CA HIS A 172 -3.12 12.93 7.96
C HIS A 172 -4.63 13.22 7.90
N PRO A 173 -5.49 12.42 8.54
CA PRO A 173 -6.92 12.61 8.48
C PRO A 173 -7.43 13.64 9.50
N HIS A 174 -8.68 14.05 9.31
CA HIS A 174 -9.45 14.86 10.25
C HIS A 174 -10.65 14.04 10.74
N VAL A 175 -10.80 13.90 12.05
CA VAL A 175 -11.88 13.14 12.68
C VAL A 175 -12.78 14.10 13.47
N THR A 176 -14.08 14.06 13.22
CA THR A 176 -15.04 14.95 13.91
C THR A 176 -15.20 14.56 15.38
N TRP A 177 -15.36 15.55 16.26
CA TRP A 177 -15.68 15.30 17.67
C TRP A 177 -17.07 14.72 17.85
N THR A 178 -18.01 15.10 16.97
CA THR A 178 -19.40 14.68 17.00
C THR A 178 -19.66 13.59 15.96
N VAL A 179 -20.77 12.89 16.13
CA VAL A 179 -21.23 11.83 15.21
C VAL A 179 -21.38 12.40 13.79
N PRO A 180 -20.74 11.81 12.76
CA PRO A 180 -20.53 12.45 11.46
C PRO A 180 -21.79 12.64 10.60
N TYR A 181 -22.95 12.07 10.98
CA TYR A 181 -24.22 12.30 10.27
C TYR A 181 -25.08 13.41 10.87
N LYS A 182 -24.75 13.86 12.10
CA LYS A 182 -25.55 14.91 12.76
C LYS A 182 -25.32 16.24 12.04
N THR A 183 -26.41 16.92 11.72
CA THR A 183 -26.39 18.25 11.10
C THR A 183 -25.92 19.34 12.06
N ASP A 184 -26.07 19.12 13.37
CA ASP A 184 -25.53 20.01 14.39
C ASP A 184 -24.14 19.56 14.84
N MET A 185 -23.12 20.18 14.25
CA MET A 185 -21.71 19.98 14.61
C MET A 185 -21.33 20.67 15.94
N ASN A 186 -22.21 21.49 16.52
CA ASN A 186 -21.97 22.19 17.79
C ASN A 186 -22.42 21.40 19.02
N GLY A 187 -22.92 20.17 18.82
CA GLY A 187 -23.23 19.26 19.91
C GLY A 187 -21.99 18.91 20.76
N PRO A 188 -22.19 18.35 21.97
CA PRO A 188 -21.08 17.95 22.82
C PRO A 188 -20.17 16.92 22.11
N PRO A 189 -18.85 16.96 22.35
CA PRO A 189 -17.93 15.97 21.80
C PRO A 189 -18.33 14.57 22.27
N GLY A 190 -18.40 13.63 21.33
CA GLY A 190 -18.72 12.22 21.60
C GLY A 190 -17.58 11.26 21.25
N LEU A 191 -16.57 11.70 20.50
CA LEU A 191 -15.43 10.87 20.13
C LEU A 191 -14.69 10.38 21.37
N THR A 192 -14.47 9.07 21.45
CA THR A 192 -13.84 8.38 22.59
C THR A 192 -12.64 7.54 22.20
N HIS A 193 -12.57 7.09 20.94
CA HIS A 193 -11.49 6.22 20.49
C HIS A 193 -11.28 6.32 18.99
N ILE A 194 -10.03 6.26 18.54
CA ILE A 194 -9.67 6.05 17.14
C ILE A 194 -8.77 4.81 17.07
N HIS A 195 -9.22 3.83 16.30
CA HIS A 195 -8.46 2.65 15.94
C HIS A 195 -8.14 2.69 14.44
N ARG A 196 -6.88 2.49 14.08
CA ARG A 196 -6.48 2.31 12.69
C ARG A 196 -5.46 1.19 12.57
N GLN A 197 -5.74 0.25 11.68
CA GLN A 197 -4.83 -0.80 11.27
C GLN A 197 -4.84 -0.90 9.74
N GLN A 198 -3.70 -0.69 9.11
CA GLN A 198 -3.59 -0.77 7.66
C GLN A 198 -2.33 -1.51 7.23
N SER A 199 -2.43 -2.25 6.13
CA SER A 199 -1.31 -2.98 5.53
C SER A 199 -1.25 -2.73 4.03
N PHE A 200 -0.04 -2.75 3.50
CA PHE A 200 0.24 -2.40 2.11
C PHE A 200 1.28 -3.33 1.51
N TYR A 201 1.13 -3.56 0.20
CA TYR A 201 2.26 -3.93 -0.64
C TYR A 201 2.68 -2.73 -1.47
N THR A 202 4.00 -2.58 -1.60
CA THR A 202 4.63 -1.54 -2.39
C THR A 202 5.65 -2.18 -3.32
N TRP A 203 5.53 -1.90 -4.61
CA TRP A 203 6.39 -2.45 -5.66
C TRP A 203 7.25 -1.38 -6.28
N LEU A 204 8.55 -1.68 -6.40
CA LEU A 204 9.43 -1.02 -7.34
C LEU A 204 9.25 -1.68 -8.71
N VAL A 205 8.85 -0.91 -9.71
CA VAL A 205 8.43 -1.45 -11.02
C VAL A 205 9.08 -0.70 -12.15
N ALA A 206 9.53 -1.45 -13.17
CA ALA A 206 9.82 -0.92 -14.50
C ALA A 206 8.63 -1.19 -15.43
N LYS A 207 8.15 -0.18 -16.14
CA LYS A 207 7.05 -0.26 -17.10
C LYS A 207 7.54 0.16 -18.48
N ARG A 208 7.32 -0.69 -19.47
CA ARG A 208 7.54 -0.35 -20.88
C ARG A 208 6.31 0.39 -21.40
N VAL A 209 6.40 1.70 -21.56
CA VAL A 209 5.25 2.57 -21.85
C VAL A 209 4.55 2.18 -23.15
N ASN A 210 5.31 1.93 -24.22
CA ASN A 210 4.78 1.60 -25.54
C ASN A 210 3.91 0.33 -25.56
N THR A 211 4.18 -0.63 -24.67
CA THR A 211 3.47 -1.92 -24.64
C THR A 211 2.53 -2.07 -23.44
N GLY A 212 2.67 -1.21 -22.43
CA GLY A 212 1.96 -1.33 -21.17
C GLY A 212 2.45 -2.44 -20.24
N GLN A 213 3.55 -3.14 -20.58
CA GLN A 213 4.08 -4.23 -19.76
C GLN A 213 4.75 -3.73 -18.47
N TYR A 214 4.51 -4.43 -17.37
CA TYR A 214 5.07 -4.16 -16.05
C TYR A 214 6.07 -5.26 -15.65
N PHE A 215 7.18 -4.85 -15.05
CA PHE A 215 8.24 -5.72 -14.57
C PHE A 215 8.55 -5.37 -13.11
N ILE A 216 8.26 -6.30 -12.21
CA ILE A 216 8.46 -6.11 -10.78
C ILE A 216 9.94 -6.32 -10.46
N LEU A 217 10.57 -5.27 -9.92
CA LEU A 217 11.98 -5.29 -9.51
C LEU A 217 12.11 -5.72 -8.05
N LYS A 218 11.27 -5.17 -7.17
CA LYS A 218 11.22 -5.56 -5.75
C LYS A 218 9.85 -5.30 -5.12
N THR A 219 9.47 -6.10 -4.13
CA THR A 219 8.29 -5.89 -3.28
C THR A 219 8.71 -5.56 -1.84
N ILE A 220 8.00 -4.60 -1.25
CA ILE A 220 8.07 -4.20 0.16
C ILE A 220 6.70 -4.44 0.77
N GLU A 221 6.67 -4.99 1.97
CA GLU A 221 5.48 -5.10 2.82
C GLU A 221 5.65 -4.17 4.01
N TRP A 222 4.65 -3.36 4.32
CA TRP A 222 4.59 -2.63 5.57
C TRP A 222 3.17 -2.50 6.10
N SER A 223 3.07 -2.42 7.42
CA SER A 223 1.81 -2.26 8.16
C SER A 223 1.94 -1.15 9.19
N LEU A 224 0.87 -0.40 9.40
CA LEU A 224 0.78 0.61 10.43
C LEU A 224 -0.44 0.36 11.32
N GLY A 225 -0.21 0.37 12.63
CA GLY A 225 -1.24 0.39 13.66
C GLY A 225 -1.21 1.72 14.41
N LEU A 226 -2.38 2.22 14.80
CA LEU A 226 -2.56 3.43 15.60
C LEU A 226 -3.78 3.29 16.50
N GLU A 227 -3.58 3.64 17.77
CA GLU A 227 -4.62 3.74 18.78
C GLU A 227 -4.55 5.11 19.43
N ILE A 228 -5.69 5.80 19.50
CA ILE A 228 -5.84 7.08 20.20
C ILE A 228 -7.06 6.98 21.12
N ALA A 229 -6.82 7.11 22.43
CA ALA A 229 -7.87 7.32 23.40
C ALA A 229 -8.28 8.79 23.43
N VAL A 230 -9.58 9.06 23.54
CA VAL A 230 -10.13 10.41 23.62
C VAL A 230 -11.05 10.51 24.84
N SER A 231 -10.79 11.50 25.69
CA SER A 231 -11.62 11.88 26.84
C SER A 231 -12.45 13.12 26.47
N PRO A 232 -13.67 12.99 25.92
CA PRO A 232 -14.47 14.12 25.44
C PRO A 232 -14.82 15.14 26.54
N GLU A 233 -14.87 14.70 27.80
CA GLU A 233 -15.12 15.52 28.98
C GLU A 233 -13.98 16.50 29.32
N ARG A 234 -12.78 16.28 28.79
CA ARG A 234 -11.64 17.16 29.03
C ARG A 234 -11.71 18.42 28.16
N PRO A 235 -11.10 19.53 28.60
CA PRO A 235 -10.92 20.72 27.78
C PRO A 235 -10.21 20.40 26.46
N LEU A 236 -10.55 21.15 25.41
CA LEU A 236 -9.86 21.11 24.13
C LEU A 236 -8.35 21.35 24.34
N GLY A 237 -7.51 20.55 23.69
CA GLY A 237 -6.06 20.51 23.86
C GLY A 237 -5.58 19.48 24.89
N SER A 238 -6.48 18.70 25.50
CA SER A 238 -6.12 17.69 26.51
C SER A 238 -7.02 16.45 26.48
N ARG A 239 -7.78 16.24 25.39
CA ARG A 239 -8.70 15.12 25.21
C ARG A 239 -7.98 13.88 24.69
N ALA A 240 -7.11 14.03 23.70
CA ALA A 240 -6.53 12.92 22.95
C ALA A 240 -5.21 12.43 23.57
N THR A 241 -5.03 11.11 23.63
CA THR A 241 -3.78 10.45 24.04
C THR A 241 -3.45 9.33 23.06
N VAL A 242 -2.31 9.44 22.38
CA VAL A 242 -1.79 8.39 21.50
C VAL A 242 -1.30 7.24 22.38
N LEU A 243 -1.85 6.04 22.17
CA LEU A 243 -1.50 4.83 22.93
C LEU A 243 -0.41 4.01 22.23
N THR A 244 -0.27 4.17 20.91
CA THR A 244 0.79 3.50 20.15
C THR A 244 2.16 4.12 20.43
N GLY A 245 3.18 3.28 20.58
CA GLY A 245 4.56 3.71 20.81
C GLY A 245 5.23 4.35 19.58
N ALA A 246 6.42 4.92 19.81
CA ALA A 246 7.20 5.61 18.78
C ALA A 246 8.01 4.66 17.87
N ASP A 247 7.98 3.34 18.13
CA ASP A 247 8.73 2.34 17.36
C ASP A 247 7.76 1.40 16.63
N PRO A 248 7.22 1.81 15.47
CA PRO A 248 6.34 0.97 14.69
C PRO A 248 7.10 -0.22 14.10
N GLY A 249 6.37 -1.30 13.80
CA GLY A 249 6.92 -2.44 13.06
C GLY A 249 7.56 -1.98 11.74
N GLN A 250 8.84 -2.27 11.56
CA GLN A 250 9.57 -1.79 10.39
C GLN A 250 9.20 -2.59 9.13
N PRO A 251 9.28 -1.96 7.94
CA PRO A 251 8.96 -2.63 6.69
C PRO A 251 9.82 -3.85 6.42
N VAL A 252 9.25 -4.82 5.71
CA VAL A 252 9.95 -6.02 5.23
C VAL A 252 10.15 -5.91 3.73
N ILE A 253 11.42 -5.88 3.31
CA ILE A 253 11.79 -6.01 1.90
C ILE A 253 11.77 -7.51 1.57
N LEU A 254 10.82 -7.95 0.74
CA LEU A 254 10.57 -9.38 0.54
C LEU A 254 11.66 -10.03 -0.34
N ASP A 255 12.08 -11.25 -0.01
CA ASP A 255 13.00 -12.01 -0.84
C ASP A 255 12.41 -12.34 -2.21
N ASN A 256 11.12 -12.69 -2.24
CA ASN A 256 10.37 -13.01 -3.44
C ASN A 256 9.31 -11.94 -3.72
N ASN A 257 9.16 -11.59 -5.00
CA ASN A 257 8.19 -10.59 -5.42
C ASN A 257 6.77 -11.16 -5.43
N ILE A 258 5.80 -10.34 -5.01
CA ILE A 258 4.37 -10.64 -5.11
C ILE A 258 3.84 -10.05 -6.41
N LEU A 259 3.00 -10.80 -7.14
CA LEU A 259 2.38 -10.31 -8.36
C LEU A 259 1.44 -9.13 -8.08
N ILE A 260 1.44 -8.13 -8.96
CA ILE A 260 0.52 -7.01 -8.90
C ILE A 260 -0.80 -7.43 -9.58
N PRO A 261 -1.93 -7.48 -8.87
CA PRO A 261 -3.21 -7.76 -9.49
C PRO A 261 -3.69 -6.57 -10.32
N LEU A 262 -4.55 -6.83 -11.30
CA LEU A 262 -5.05 -5.81 -12.22
C LEU A 262 -5.67 -4.60 -11.49
N TYR A 263 -6.41 -4.83 -10.41
CA TYR A 263 -7.07 -3.78 -9.65
C TYR A 263 -6.12 -2.84 -8.89
N ALA A 264 -4.86 -3.25 -8.64
CA ALA A 264 -3.84 -2.35 -8.14
C ALA A 264 -3.27 -1.44 -9.25
N LEU A 265 -3.48 -1.81 -10.52
CA LEU A 265 -2.98 -1.09 -11.69
C LEU A 265 -3.99 -0.10 -12.30
N THR A 266 -5.24 -0.12 -11.85
CA THR A 266 -6.35 0.63 -12.45
C THR A 266 -7.10 1.46 -11.42
N ALA A 267 -7.87 2.43 -11.90
CA ALA A 267 -8.83 3.15 -11.06
C ALA A 267 -9.91 2.20 -10.49
N PRO A 268 -10.52 2.53 -9.33
CA PRO A 268 -10.26 3.71 -8.50
C PRO A 268 -8.97 3.58 -7.66
N ASN A 269 -8.41 4.71 -7.25
CA ASN A 269 -7.44 4.75 -6.16
C ASN A 269 -8.17 4.76 -4.80
N ALA A 270 -7.44 4.48 -3.73
CA ALA A 270 -7.93 4.33 -2.36
C ALA A 270 -8.88 5.48 -1.95
N ASN A 271 -8.47 6.73 -2.15
CA ASN A 271 -9.30 7.88 -1.78
C ASN A 271 -10.67 7.93 -2.49
N ASN A 272 -10.76 7.41 -3.72
CA ASN A 272 -12.00 7.34 -4.48
C ASN A 272 -12.79 6.05 -4.21
N ALA A 273 -12.11 4.98 -3.79
CA ALA A 273 -12.70 3.67 -3.51
C ALA A 273 -13.31 3.58 -2.09
N GLN A 274 -12.78 4.36 -1.14
CA GLN A 274 -13.23 4.31 0.24
C GLN A 274 -14.62 4.91 0.44
N MET A 275 -15.35 4.38 1.41
CA MET A 275 -16.63 4.90 1.90
C MET A 275 -16.54 5.17 3.40
N LEU A 276 -17.28 6.17 3.89
CA LEU A 276 -17.48 6.41 5.32
C LEU A 276 -18.86 5.89 5.72
N ILE A 277 -18.90 4.95 6.65
CA ILE A 277 -20.13 4.40 7.22
C ILE A 277 -20.27 4.87 8.66
N TRP A 278 -21.51 5.13 9.07
CA TRP A 278 -21.92 5.23 10.46
C TRP A 278 -22.67 3.96 10.88
N LYS A 279 -22.26 3.36 12.01
CA LYS A 279 -22.86 2.16 12.61
C LYS A 279 -23.30 2.51 14.03
N PRO A 280 -24.59 2.86 14.25
CA PRO A 280 -25.07 3.17 15.59
C PRO A 280 -25.15 1.91 16.45
N THR A 281 -25.12 2.08 17.77
CA THR A 281 -25.42 0.98 18.71
C THR A 281 -26.86 0.50 18.57
N VAL A 282 -27.78 1.41 18.23
CA VAL A 282 -29.21 1.12 18.03
C VAL A 282 -29.68 1.70 16.71
N GLY A 283 -30.34 0.87 15.89
CA GLY A 283 -30.91 1.25 14.61
C GLY A 283 -30.03 0.87 13.41
N GLU A 284 -30.38 1.41 12.25
CA GLU A 284 -29.74 1.06 10.99
C GLU A 284 -28.45 1.85 10.74
N TRP A 285 -27.46 1.15 10.20
CA TRP A 285 -26.25 1.73 9.62
C TRP A 285 -26.55 2.68 8.45
N LYS A 286 -25.67 3.64 8.22
CA LYS A 286 -25.83 4.68 7.19
C LYS A 286 -24.52 4.95 6.47
N ILE A 287 -24.58 5.10 5.15
CA ILE A 287 -23.45 5.61 4.35
C ILE A 287 -23.44 7.13 4.46
N ILE A 288 -22.34 7.68 4.97
CA ILE A 288 -22.15 9.13 5.15
C ILE A 288 -21.44 9.72 3.94
N VAL A 289 -20.39 9.02 3.48
CA VAL A 289 -19.67 9.35 2.26
C VAL A 289 -19.67 8.11 1.38
N PRO A 290 -20.36 8.12 0.22
CA PRO A 290 -20.30 7.01 -0.72
C PRO A 290 -18.94 6.98 -1.43
N PRO A 291 -18.50 5.82 -1.95
CA PRO A 291 -17.35 5.77 -2.81
C PRO A 291 -17.63 6.56 -4.10
N VAL A 292 -16.60 7.13 -4.70
CA VAL A 292 -16.75 7.80 -5.99
C VAL A 292 -17.05 6.73 -7.04
N LYS A 293 -18.25 6.79 -7.66
CA LYS A 293 -18.65 5.86 -8.71
C LYS A 293 -17.59 5.84 -9.82
N THR A 294 -16.85 4.75 -9.94
CA THR A 294 -16.04 4.52 -11.12
C THR A 294 -16.95 4.09 -12.26
N ARG A 295 -16.68 4.62 -13.47
CA ARG A 295 -17.51 4.39 -14.68
C ARG A 295 -17.77 2.91 -14.99
N SER A 296 -17.04 1.99 -14.39
CA SER A 296 -17.17 0.54 -14.53
C SER A 296 -18.47 -0.04 -13.94
N SER A 297 -19.13 0.64 -12.99
CA SER A 297 -20.38 0.13 -12.40
C SER A 297 -21.63 0.38 -13.25
N VAL A 298 -21.53 1.14 -14.35
CA VAL A 298 -22.66 1.43 -15.25
C VAL A 298 -22.86 0.33 -16.31
N ALA A 299 -21.87 -0.54 -16.52
CA ALA A 299 -21.94 -1.59 -17.55
C ALA A 299 -22.71 -2.87 -17.12
N ASN A 300 -22.99 -3.05 -15.82
CA ASN A 300 -23.66 -4.25 -15.29
C ASN A 300 -25.06 -4.00 -14.72
N GLN A 301 -25.68 -2.85 -14.99
CA GLN A 301 -27.08 -2.57 -14.59
C GLN A 301 -28.07 -2.45 -15.77
N THR A 302 -27.64 -2.77 -17.01
CA THR A 302 -28.49 -2.69 -18.21
C THR A 302 -28.62 -4.01 -18.98
N ARG A 303 -28.36 -5.18 -18.37
CA ARG A 303 -28.53 -6.49 -19.04
C ARG A 303 -29.54 -7.48 -18.43
N ASP A 304 -30.26 -7.11 -17.37
CA ASP A 304 -31.25 -8.03 -16.74
C ASP A 304 -32.72 -7.63 -16.89
N THR A 305 -33.09 -6.77 -17.85
CA THR A 305 -34.51 -6.46 -18.15
C THR A 305 -34.89 -6.65 -19.62
N ALA A 306 -34.41 -7.71 -20.25
CA ALA A 306 -34.91 -8.11 -21.57
C ALA A 306 -34.95 -9.64 -21.71
N CYS A 307 -35.86 -10.28 -20.97
CA CYS A 307 -36.54 -11.53 -21.35
C CYS A 307 -37.57 -11.90 -20.27
N SER A 308 -38.78 -11.37 -20.37
CA SER A 308 -40.01 -11.91 -19.78
C SER A 308 -41.22 -11.17 -20.38
N ALA A 309 -41.76 -11.76 -21.45
CA ALA A 309 -43.05 -11.55 -22.14
C ALA A 309 -42.86 -11.47 -23.66
#